data_AF-A0A3C1MC75-F1
#
_entry.id   AF-A0A3C1MC75-F1
#
_cell.length_a   1.000
_cell.length_b   1.000
_cell.length_c   1.000
_cell.angle_alpha   90.00
_cell.angle_beta   90.00
_cell.angle_gamma   90.00
#
_symmetry.space_group_name_H-M   'P 1'
#
loop_
_entity.id
_entity.type
_entity.pdbx_description
1 polymer ?
#
loop_
_entity_poly.entity_id
_entity_poly.type
_entity_poly.pdbx_seq_one_letter_code
_entity_poly.pdbx_strand_id
1 'polypeptide(L)'
;MLNKKNIPTPATPHYVIGRVDYVNPAYAYIVSKEEEQEDVWVKQEDLLGALDKDLVRVVVLQQAQEKKRSVGRVVEIVERNKAPIVGRLDRCGKNAFVIPDGRRMHYDIFIKEAELKGAKHDDKVIVKITGWPHGDKNPTGVIQEVLGQAGVHEVEMHAIMAEFGLSAHFPAQVTA
;
A
#
# COMPACT_ATOMS: atom_id res chain seq x y z
N MET A 1 -11.35 25.35 -19.29
CA MET A 1 -11.09 25.52 -17.85
C MET A 1 -12.21 24.81 -17.09
N LEU A 2 -11.98 23.59 -16.58
CA LEU A 2 -13.04 22.84 -15.88
C LEU A 2 -13.15 23.30 -14.42
N ASN A 3 -14.38 23.61 -14.05
CA ASN A 3 -14.82 24.25 -12.82
C ASN A 3 -14.83 23.23 -11.66
N LYS A 4 -14.06 23.48 -10.61
CA LYS A 4 -14.06 22.73 -9.33
C LYS A 4 -15.40 22.98 -8.62
N LYS A 5 -16.45 22.24 -8.98
CA LYS A 5 -17.76 22.34 -8.33
C LYS A 5 -17.68 21.83 -6.90
N ASN A 6 -17.94 22.75 -5.97
CA ASN A 6 -18.38 22.60 -4.59
C ASN A 6 -18.85 21.19 -4.22
N ILE A 7 -18.03 20.50 -3.43
CA ILE A 7 -18.50 19.45 -2.53
C ILE A 7 -18.99 20.18 -1.27
N PRO A 8 -20.28 20.11 -0.90
CA PRO A 8 -20.77 20.75 0.31
C PRO A 8 -20.04 20.14 1.52
N THR A 9 -19.34 20.98 2.29
CA THR A 9 -18.77 20.54 3.57
C THR A 9 -19.93 20.50 4.58
N PRO A 10 -20.27 19.34 5.16
CA PRO A 10 -21.31 19.29 6.19
C PRO A 10 -20.91 20.18 7.38
N ALA A 11 -21.89 20.81 8.03
CA ALA A 11 -21.69 21.75 9.15
C ALA A 11 -20.96 21.13 10.37
N THR A 12 -20.82 19.81 10.39
CA THR A 12 -19.91 19.09 11.28
C THR A 12 -19.33 17.90 10.48
N PRO A 13 -18.00 17.84 10.24
CA PRO A 13 -17.40 16.73 9.51
C PRO A 13 -17.54 15.44 10.33
N HIS A 14 -18.18 14.42 9.74
CA HIS A 14 -18.25 13.09 10.30
C HIS A 14 -16.97 12.32 9.91
N TYR A 15 -16.23 11.83 10.90
CA TYR A 15 -15.00 11.08 10.70
C TYR A 15 -15.19 9.60 11.05
N VAL A 16 -14.62 8.73 10.22
CA VAL A 16 -14.55 7.29 10.44
C VAL A 16 -13.08 6.88 10.47
N ILE A 17 -12.73 6.01 11.43
CA ILE A 17 -11.42 5.35 11.46
C ILE A 17 -11.65 3.90 11.03
N GLY A 18 -10.90 3.45 10.03
CA GLY A 18 -11.05 2.10 9.51
C GLY A 18 -9.83 1.65 8.73
N ARG A 19 -9.82 0.36 8.38
CA ARG A 19 -8.76 -0.22 7.56
C ARG A 19 -9.11 -0.12 6.09
N VAL A 20 -8.13 0.24 5.28
CA VAL A 20 -8.23 0.19 3.83
C VAL A 20 -8.36 -1.25 3.37
N ASP A 21 -9.37 -1.53 2.56
CA ASP A 21 -9.56 -2.77 1.84
C ASP A 21 -9.68 -2.46 0.35
N TYR A 22 -8.58 -2.64 -0.37
CA TYR A 22 -8.55 -2.43 -1.81
C TYR A 22 -9.37 -3.52 -2.51
N VAL A 23 -10.26 -3.08 -3.41
CA VAL A 23 -10.99 -3.98 -4.30
C VAL A 23 -10.28 -4.07 -5.65
N ASN A 24 -9.82 -2.93 -6.15
CA ASN A 24 -9.05 -2.81 -7.39
C ASN A 24 -8.30 -1.45 -7.37
N PRO A 25 -7.45 -1.15 -8.37
CA PRO A 25 -6.67 0.08 -8.37
C PRO A 25 -7.48 1.39 -8.30
N ALA A 26 -8.74 1.39 -8.74
CA ALA A 26 -9.55 2.60 -8.84
C ALA A 26 -10.22 3.01 -7.51
N TYR A 27 -10.42 2.07 -6.57
CA TYR A 27 -11.07 2.38 -5.29
C TYR A 27 -10.82 1.34 -4.20
N ALA A 28 -11.05 1.76 -2.95
CA ALA A 28 -11.03 0.91 -1.77
C ALA A 28 -12.26 1.19 -0.89
N TYR A 29 -12.56 0.23 -0.03
CA TYR A 29 -13.45 0.43 1.10
C TYR A 29 -12.65 0.69 2.37
N ILE A 30 -13.24 1.47 3.26
CA ILE A 30 -12.69 1.75 4.58
C ILE A 30 -13.62 1.07 5.57
N VAL A 31 -13.12 -0.05 6.10
CA VAL A 31 -13.88 -0.95 6.97
C VAL A 31 -13.59 -0.56 8.41
N SER A 32 -14.61 -0.08 9.12
CA SER A 32 -14.52 0.21 10.55
C SER A 32 -14.51 -1.08 11.37
N LYS A 33 -13.96 -1.02 12.58
CA LYS A 33 -14.08 -2.13 13.55
C LYS A 33 -15.42 -2.12 14.28
N GLU A 34 -16.14 -1.00 14.25
CA GLU A 34 -17.44 -0.85 14.87
C GLU A 34 -18.49 -1.44 13.91
N GLU A 35 -19.13 -2.55 14.30
CA GLU A 35 -20.07 -3.31 13.46
C GLU A 35 -21.28 -2.48 12.98
N GLU A 36 -21.58 -1.39 13.67
CA GLU A 36 -22.71 -0.50 13.37
C GLU A 36 -22.39 0.56 12.30
N GLN A 37 -21.11 0.70 11.91
CA GLN A 37 -20.71 1.67 10.89
C GLN A 37 -20.61 1.03 9.51
N GLU A 38 -21.31 1.60 8.53
CA GLU A 38 -21.19 1.17 7.15
C GLU A 38 -19.80 1.49 6.56
N ASP A 39 -19.30 0.59 5.71
CA ASP A 39 -18.07 0.82 4.96
C ASP A 39 -18.14 2.10 4.12
N VAL A 40 -17.04 2.86 4.15
CA VAL A 40 -16.91 4.08 3.36
C VAL A 40 -16.18 3.76 2.07
N TRP A 41 -16.82 4.02 0.94
CA TRP A 41 -16.20 3.91 -0.38
C TRP A 41 -15.33 5.14 -0.66
N VAL A 42 -14.09 4.90 -1.07
CA VAL A 42 -13.10 5.96 -1.34
C VAL A 42 -12.42 5.71 -2.69
N LYS A 43 -12.39 6.73 -3.54
CA LYS A 43 -11.70 6.69 -4.83
C LYS A 43 -10.19 6.70 -4.63
N GLN A 44 -9.46 6.18 -5.61
CA GLN A 44 -7.99 6.21 -5.63
C GLN A 44 -7.40 7.59 -5.37
N GLU A 45 -7.96 8.63 -6.02
CA GLU A 45 -7.51 10.03 -5.87
C GLU A 45 -7.74 10.61 -4.46
N ASP A 46 -8.66 10.00 -3.70
CA ASP A 46 -9.06 10.40 -2.36
C ASP A 46 -8.44 9.52 -1.26
N LEU A 47 -7.54 8.57 -1.59
CA LEU A 47 -6.91 7.66 -0.63
C LEU A 47 -5.63 8.19 0.04
N LEU A 48 -5.14 9.37 -0.37
CA LEU A 48 -3.93 9.97 0.20
C LEU A 48 -2.68 9.03 0.17
N GLY A 49 -2.60 8.15 -0.83
CA GLY A 49 -1.51 7.17 -0.94
C GLY A 49 -1.51 6.11 0.17
N ALA A 50 -2.68 5.85 0.78
CA ALA A 50 -2.88 4.74 1.70
C ALA A 50 -2.76 3.41 0.94
N LEU A 51 -2.14 2.42 1.59
CA LEU A 51 -2.00 1.05 1.10
C LEU A 51 -3.09 0.14 1.64
N ASP A 52 -3.20 -1.05 1.06
CA ASP A 52 -4.06 -2.09 1.63
C ASP A 52 -3.69 -2.39 3.08
N LYS A 53 -4.73 -2.47 3.92
CA LYS A 53 -4.67 -2.67 5.37
C LYS A 53 -4.06 -1.53 6.20
N ASP A 54 -3.71 -0.39 5.59
CA ASP A 54 -3.41 0.83 6.34
C ASP A 54 -4.63 1.20 7.20
N LEU A 55 -4.38 1.66 8.43
CA LEU A 55 -5.40 2.28 9.26
C LEU A 55 -5.46 3.77 8.89
N VAL A 56 -6.63 4.24 8.50
CA VAL A 56 -6.83 5.61 8.01
C VAL A 56 -7.99 6.28 8.72
N ARG A 57 -7.92 7.61 8.76
CA ARG A 57 -9.03 8.47 9.17
C ARG A 57 -9.62 9.12 7.93
N VAL A 58 -10.94 9.04 7.81
CA VAL A 58 -11.69 9.41 6.61
C VAL A 58 -12.76 10.40 7.00
N VAL A 59 -12.90 11.46 6.21
CA VAL A 59 -14.07 12.34 6.29
C VAL A 59 -15.16 11.80 5.38
N VAL A 60 -16.37 11.61 5.90
CA VAL A 60 -17.53 11.20 5.12
C VAL A 60 -18.09 12.43 4.39
N LEU A 61 -18.04 12.40 3.07
CA LEU A 61 -18.50 13.48 2.19
C LEU A 61 -19.99 13.32 1.84
N GLN A 62 -20.44 12.08 1.70
CA GLN A 62 -21.82 11.73 1.44
C GLN A 62 -22.18 10.52 2.31
N GLN A 63 -23.20 10.70 3.14
CA GLN A 63 -23.79 9.60 3.92
C GLN A 63 -24.53 8.64 2.99
N ALA A 64 -24.56 7.37 3.36
CA ALA A 64 -25.34 6.37 2.67
C ALA A 64 -26.82 6.78 2.56
N GLN A 65 -27.42 6.48 1.43
CA GLN A 65 -28.85 6.70 1.18
C GLN A 65 -29.41 5.49 0.44
N GLU A 66 -30.43 4.86 1.02
CA GLU A 66 -31.13 3.69 0.48
C GLU A 66 -30.17 2.55 0.05
N LYS A 67 -29.76 2.54 -1.23
CA LYS A 67 -28.95 1.52 -1.90
C LYS A 67 -27.51 1.98 -2.19
N LYS A 68 -27.14 3.20 -1.79
CA LYS A 68 -25.81 3.78 -2.03
C LYS A 68 -25.01 3.80 -0.74
N ARG A 69 -23.79 3.26 -0.81
CA ARG A 69 -22.81 3.29 0.28
C ARG A 69 -22.33 4.71 0.57
N SER A 70 -21.84 4.94 1.77
CA SER A 70 -21.17 6.19 2.16
C SER A 70 -19.94 6.44 1.28
N VAL A 71 -19.70 7.70 0.93
CA VAL A 71 -18.53 8.14 0.16
C VAL A 71 -17.68 9.07 1.00
N GLY A 72 -16.37 8.88 0.99
CA GLY A 72 -15.45 9.66 1.79
C GLY A 72 -14.11 9.94 1.14
N ARG A 73 -13.26 10.65 1.87
CA ARG A 73 -11.87 10.93 1.52
C ARG A 73 -10.96 10.73 2.72
N VAL A 74 -9.82 10.07 2.50
CA VAL A 74 -8.78 9.91 3.52
C VAL A 74 -8.17 11.28 3.82
N VAL A 75 -8.17 11.66 5.09
CA VAL A 75 -7.53 12.89 5.57
C VAL A 75 -6.19 12.60 6.25
N GLU A 76 -5.97 11.36 6.70
CA GLU A 76 -4.80 10.98 7.48
C GLU A 76 -4.60 9.46 7.42
N ILE A 77 -3.34 9.03 7.28
CA ILE A 77 -2.92 7.64 7.50
C ILE A 77 -2.49 7.54 8.96
N VAL A 78 -3.32 6.90 9.78
CA VAL A 78 -3.11 6.74 11.23
C VAL A 78 -2.02 5.71 11.51
N GLU A 79 -2.05 4.58 10.80
CA GLU A 79 -1.04 3.53 10.91
C GLU A 79 -0.78 2.88 9.55
N ARG A 80 0.48 2.83 9.13
CA ARG A 80 0.91 2.08 7.94
C ARG A 80 0.95 0.59 8.23
N ASN A 81 0.42 -0.22 7.32
CA ASN A 81 0.64 -1.65 7.31
C ASN A 81 2.15 -1.95 7.23
N LYS A 82 2.62 -2.84 8.12
CA LYS A 82 4.03 -3.23 8.23
C LYS A 82 4.37 -4.49 7.44
N ALA A 83 3.42 -5.03 6.68
CA ALA A 83 3.67 -6.16 5.81
C ALA A 83 4.86 -5.86 4.90
N PRO A 84 5.85 -6.76 4.81
CA PRO A 84 6.96 -6.59 3.90
C PRO A 84 6.43 -6.58 2.47
N ILE A 85 6.98 -5.68 1.65
CA ILE A 85 6.63 -5.62 0.23
C ILE A 85 7.72 -6.37 -0.52
N VAL A 86 7.34 -7.44 -1.21
CA VAL A 86 8.24 -8.25 -2.03
C VAL A 86 7.96 -7.94 -3.49
N GLY A 87 9.01 -7.88 -4.30
CA GLY A 87 8.88 -7.64 -5.73
C GLY A 87 10.17 -7.83 -6.50
N ARG A 88 10.08 -7.64 -7.81
CA ARG A 88 11.23 -7.71 -8.73
C ARG A 88 11.76 -6.32 -9.03
N LEU A 89 13.08 -6.16 -8.99
CA LEU A 89 13.74 -4.92 -9.37
C LEU A 89 13.83 -4.79 -10.89
N ASP A 90 13.06 -3.86 -11.45
CA ASP A 90 13.22 -3.37 -12.80
C ASP A 90 14.16 -2.17 -12.81
N ARG A 91 15.30 -2.29 -13.49
CA ARG A 91 16.35 -1.27 -13.49
C ARG A 91 16.74 -0.95 -14.91
N CYS A 92 16.54 0.31 -15.29
CA CYS A 92 16.91 0.84 -16.59
C CYS A 92 17.79 2.09 -16.40
N GLY A 93 19.10 1.92 -16.61
CA GLY A 93 20.09 2.97 -16.39
C GLY A 93 20.14 3.44 -14.94
N LYS A 94 19.80 4.72 -14.71
CA LYS A 94 19.75 5.35 -13.38
C LYS A 94 18.39 5.24 -12.68
N ASN A 95 17.37 4.76 -13.40
CA ASN A 95 16.03 4.60 -12.85
C ASN A 95 15.88 3.16 -12.38
N ALA A 96 15.36 2.98 -11.17
CA ALA A 96 15.08 1.68 -10.60
C ALA A 96 13.70 1.68 -9.93
N PHE A 97 12.92 0.66 -10.23
CA PHE A 97 11.59 0.45 -9.69
C PHE A 97 11.47 -0.99 -9.19
N VAL A 98 10.86 -1.17 -8.04
CA VAL A 98 10.41 -2.49 -7.60
C VAL A 98 8.98 -2.67 -8.06
N ILE A 99 8.76 -3.70 -8.86
CA ILE A 99 7.44 -4.17 -9.30
C ILE A 99 6.97 -5.18 -8.26
N PRO A 100 5.97 -4.87 -7.41
CA PRO A 100 5.51 -5.76 -6.35
C PRO A 100 4.86 -7.03 -6.90
N ASP A 101 5.08 -8.16 -6.23
CA ASP A 101 4.43 -9.43 -6.60
C ASP A 101 2.96 -9.49 -6.13
N GLY A 102 2.69 -8.86 -4.99
CA GLY A 102 1.39 -8.89 -4.32
C GLY A 102 0.31 -8.13 -5.08
N ARG A 103 -0.82 -8.79 -5.35
CA ARG A 103 -1.95 -8.25 -6.14
C ARG A 103 -2.60 -6.99 -5.57
N ARG A 104 -2.38 -6.70 -4.29
CA ARG A 104 -2.98 -5.57 -3.56
C ARG A 104 -2.08 -4.33 -3.51
N MET A 105 -0.85 -4.42 -4.02
CA MET A 105 0.02 -3.26 -4.22
C MET A 105 -0.02 -2.86 -5.69
N HIS A 106 -0.68 -1.75 -5.98
CA HIS A 106 -0.99 -1.31 -7.35
C HIS A 106 0.02 -0.30 -7.94
N TYR A 107 1.13 -0.07 -7.26
CA TYR A 107 2.10 0.95 -7.64
C TYR A 107 3.51 0.38 -7.64
N ASP A 108 4.28 0.75 -8.64
CA ASP A 108 5.71 0.48 -8.66
C ASP A 108 6.40 1.39 -7.65
N ILE A 109 7.40 0.87 -6.95
CA ILE A 109 8.10 1.62 -5.91
C ILE A 109 9.41 2.12 -6.48
N PHE A 110 9.57 3.45 -6.57
CA PHE A 110 10.80 4.05 -7.04
C PHE A 110 11.92 3.89 -6.00
N ILE A 111 13.07 3.38 -6.45
CA ILE A 111 14.26 3.21 -5.63
C ILE A 111 15.35 4.14 -6.15
N LYS A 112 15.91 4.97 -5.26
CA LYS A 112 17.08 5.78 -5.59
C LYS A 112 18.31 4.89 -5.68
N GLU A 113 19.27 5.26 -6.53
CA GLU A 113 20.52 4.49 -6.73
C GLU A 113 21.25 4.16 -5.40
N ALA A 114 21.29 5.12 -4.47
CA ALA A 114 21.92 4.94 -3.15
C ALA A 114 21.22 3.90 -2.25
N GLU A 115 19.95 3.61 -2.53
CA GLU A 115 19.07 2.76 -1.73
C GLU A 115 18.89 1.35 -2.33
N LEU A 116 19.70 1.02 -3.35
CA LEU A 116 19.61 -0.26 -4.08
C LEU A 116 20.18 -1.45 -3.30
N LYS A 117 21.01 -1.22 -2.28
CA LYS A 117 21.77 -2.27 -1.56
C LYS A 117 22.51 -3.27 -2.49
N GLY A 118 22.98 -2.79 -3.65
CA GLY A 118 23.69 -3.62 -4.63
C GLY A 118 22.81 -4.55 -5.48
N ALA A 119 21.48 -4.44 -5.35
CA ALA A 119 20.54 -5.19 -6.19
C ALA A 119 20.73 -4.89 -7.68
N LYS A 120 20.61 -5.94 -8.49
CA LYS A 120 20.72 -5.92 -9.94
C LYS A 120 19.35 -6.02 -10.58
N HIS A 121 19.29 -5.69 -11.86
CA HIS A 121 18.09 -5.90 -12.65
C HIS A 121 17.63 -7.36 -12.54
N ASP A 122 16.33 -7.57 -12.41
CA ASP A 122 15.65 -8.85 -12.20
C ASP A 122 15.93 -9.56 -10.87
N ASP A 123 16.61 -8.92 -9.92
CA ASP A 123 16.66 -9.45 -8.56
C ASP A 123 15.31 -9.31 -7.86
N LYS A 124 14.94 -10.34 -7.10
CA LYS A 124 13.88 -10.31 -6.11
C LYS A 124 14.37 -9.63 -4.84
N VAL A 125 13.56 -8.71 -4.33
CA VAL A 125 13.92 -7.84 -3.21
C VAL A 125 12.76 -7.65 -2.24
N ILE A 126 13.09 -7.39 -0.98
CA ILE A 126 12.16 -6.87 0.01
C ILE A 126 12.37 -5.36 0.09
N VAL A 127 11.30 -4.59 -0.04
CA VAL A 127 11.32 -3.13 -0.05
C VAL A 127 10.45 -2.55 1.05
N LYS A 128 10.87 -1.39 1.58
CA LYS A 128 10.08 -0.57 2.50
C LYS A 128 9.81 0.78 1.86
N ILE A 129 8.55 1.21 1.85
CA ILE A 129 8.18 2.56 1.43
C ILE A 129 8.68 3.57 2.47
N THR A 130 9.38 4.60 2.02
CA THR A 130 9.91 5.68 2.85
C THR A 130 9.15 6.99 2.67
N GLY A 131 8.43 7.15 1.56
CA GLY A 131 7.60 8.32 1.36
C GLY A 131 6.75 8.24 0.11
N TRP A 132 5.71 9.06 0.08
CA TRP A 132 4.86 9.25 -1.09
C TRP A 132 4.52 10.73 -1.21
N PRO A 133 5.34 11.50 -1.95
CA PRO A 133 5.09 12.92 -2.12
C PRO A 133 3.73 13.15 -2.76
N HIS A 134 3.01 14.17 -2.28
CA HIS A 134 1.69 14.50 -2.77
C HIS A 134 1.75 14.90 -4.25
N GLY A 135 1.03 14.17 -5.12
CA GLY A 135 1.02 14.38 -6.57
C GLY A 135 1.94 13.44 -7.35
N ASP A 136 2.79 12.67 -6.68
CA ASP A 136 3.60 11.65 -7.34
C ASP A 136 2.77 10.41 -7.65
N LYS A 137 2.97 9.87 -8.85
CA LYS A 137 2.31 8.63 -9.29
C LYS A 137 2.76 7.41 -8.46
N ASN A 138 4.04 7.36 -8.12
CA ASN A 138 4.69 6.19 -7.51
C ASN A 138 5.30 6.57 -6.15
N PRO A 139 5.20 5.70 -5.13
CA PRO A 139 5.90 5.89 -3.88
C PRO A 139 7.42 5.74 -4.05
N THR A 140 8.15 6.33 -3.11
CA THR A 140 9.60 6.12 -2.95
C THR A 140 9.87 5.08 -1.86
N GLY A 141 10.87 4.25 -2.07
CA GLY A 141 11.25 3.20 -1.12
C GLY A 141 12.74 2.94 -1.08
N VAL A 142 13.10 2.03 -0.18
CA VAL A 142 14.46 1.56 0.03
C VAL A 142 14.46 0.03 0.09
N ILE A 143 15.46 -0.59 -0.53
CA ILE A 143 15.62 -2.04 -0.47
C ILE A 143 16.08 -2.42 0.94
N GLN A 144 15.29 -3.26 1.62
CA GLN A 144 15.64 -3.83 2.92
C GLN A 144 16.54 -5.05 2.74
N GLU A 145 16.25 -5.90 1.75
CA GLU A 145 16.97 -7.15 1.53
C GLU A 145 16.94 -7.52 0.04
N VAL A 146 18.04 -8.11 -0.43
CA VAL A 146 18.15 -8.69 -1.77
C VAL A 146 18.11 -10.20 -1.61
N LEU A 147 17.06 -10.83 -2.12
CA LEU A 147 16.84 -12.28 -2.00
C LEU A 147 17.64 -13.05 -3.06
N GLY A 148 17.85 -12.47 -4.24
CA GLY A 148 18.62 -13.04 -5.34
C GLY A 148 17.88 -12.93 -6.67
N GLN A 149 18.31 -13.67 -7.69
CA GLN A 149 17.73 -13.58 -9.03
C GLN A 149 16.30 -14.15 -9.07
N ALA A 150 15.36 -13.41 -9.66
CA ALA A 150 13.99 -13.87 -9.84
C ALA A 150 13.93 -15.14 -10.72
N GLY A 151 12.98 -16.03 -10.41
CA GLY A 151 12.80 -17.31 -11.08
C GLY A 151 13.66 -18.45 -10.53
N VAL A 152 14.64 -18.17 -9.66
CA VAL A 152 15.35 -19.22 -8.91
C VAL A 152 14.43 -19.79 -7.84
N HIS A 153 14.27 -21.12 -7.79
CA HIS A 153 13.30 -21.80 -6.92
C HIS A 153 13.42 -21.38 -5.45
N GLU A 154 14.62 -21.42 -4.89
CA GLU A 154 14.88 -21.02 -3.50
C GLU A 154 14.52 -19.54 -3.27
N VAL A 155 14.82 -18.66 -4.21
CA VAL A 155 14.51 -17.22 -4.10
C VAL A 155 13.00 -16.99 -4.09
N GLU A 156 12.26 -17.66 -4.96
CA GLU A 156 10.80 -17.56 -5.00
C GLU A 156 10.15 -18.12 -3.72
N MET A 157 10.72 -19.20 -3.16
CA MET A 157 10.26 -19.73 -1.86
C MET A 157 10.46 -18.70 -0.74
N HIS A 158 11.65 -18.11 -0.63
CA HIS A 158 11.93 -17.06 0.35
C HIS A 158 11.06 -15.82 0.15
N ALA A 159 10.78 -15.45 -1.10
CA ALA A 159 9.90 -14.34 -1.45
C ALA A 159 8.48 -14.55 -0.93
N ILE A 160 7.90 -15.74 -1.18
CA ILE A 160 6.57 -16.10 -0.69
C ILE A 160 6.55 -16.11 0.85
N MET A 161 7.54 -16.73 1.49
CA MET A 161 7.62 -16.72 2.96
C MET A 161 7.63 -15.30 3.51
N ALA A 162 8.46 -14.42 2.93
CA ALA A 162 8.54 -13.02 3.31
C ALA A 162 7.20 -12.30 3.13
N GLU A 163 6.53 -12.44 1.97
CA GLU A 163 5.25 -11.77 1.68
C GLU A 163 4.17 -12.11 2.73
N PHE A 164 4.13 -13.35 3.21
CA PHE A 164 3.19 -13.80 4.24
C PHE A 164 3.70 -13.58 5.68
N GLY A 165 4.85 -12.93 5.86
CA GLY A 165 5.46 -12.68 7.17
C GLY A 165 5.94 -13.94 7.87
N LEU A 166 6.18 -15.02 7.12
CA LEU A 166 6.71 -16.28 7.62
C LEU A 166 8.24 -16.19 7.69
N SER A 167 8.79 -16.51 8.86
CA SER A 167 10.24 -16.57 9.04
C SER A 167 10.80 -17.85 8.43
N ALA A 168 11.82 -17.72 7.59
CA ALA A 168 12.57 -18.87 7.04
C ALA A 168 13.36 -19.64 8.12
N HIS A 169 13.59 -19.02 9.27
CA HIS A 169 14.34 -19.59 10.38
C HIS A 169 13.42 -19.87 11.56
N PHE A 170 13.45 -21.11 12.08
CA PHE A 170 12.82 -21.42 13.34
C PHE A 170 13.57 -20.72 14.49
N PRO A 171 12.87 -20.30 15.56
CA PRO A 171 13.53 -19.82 16.76
C PRO A 171 14.53 -20.87 17.26
N ALA A 172 15.70 -20.44 17.72
CA ALA A 172 16.79 -21.32 18.17
C ALA A 172 16.34 -22.35 19.23
N GLN A 173 15.27 -22.05 19.98
CA GLN A 173 14.65 -22.96 20.95
C GLN A 173 14.08 -24.26 20.35
N VAL A 174 13.81 -24.31 19.05
CA VAL A 174 13.27 -25.50 18.37
C VAL A 174 14.37 -26.37 17.75
N THR A 175 15.58 -25.81 17.57
CA THR A 175 16.72 -26.49 16.94
C THR A 175 17.65 -27.18 17.95
N ALA A 176 17.25 -27.23 19.23
CA ALA A 176 18.01 -27.82 20.33
C ALA A 176 17.49 -29.21 20.71
#